data_AF-A0A819BZ55-F1
#
_entry.id   AF-A0A819BZ55-F1
#
_cell.length_a   1.000
_cell.length_b   1.000
_cell.length_c   1.000
_cell.angle_alpha   90.00
_cell.angle_beta   90.00
_cell.angle_gamma   90.00
#
_symmetry.space_group_name_H-M   'P 1'
#
loop_
_entity.id
_entity.type
_entity.pdbx_description
1 polymer ?
#
loop_
_entity_poly.entity_id
_entity_poly.type
_entity_poly.pdbx_seq_one_letter_code
_entity_poly.pdbx_strand_id
1 'polypeptide(L)'
;MPHVKLSALNQNLELYYEVHGSGEIKILFIMGLLADGAAWYRQIEFFLQQPHYQFVTFDNRGFGRSSSPLTIHYSTTQMAKDAIALVNHLQWHQCHIVGISMGGMIGLEFALLAPEKVLSLTLLATHAGGLAGRAPFVGIRHMTRSILLRDEDLLVENTMTMLYGKNTLNDPDKRKPLYDYHVERFRKRITPTLIGLIGQITAIYRHYVSYADLLKIRYAPFECLIMVGTEDRLVREANSYMIRRILGCRLVKLDNAGHGLQGECAHEINQELLKLFESIRKKEPTKKSKREIPEEYATEIKALEQCCQHRSHCLVYDIVGFLQTPLFGIHLTFKSVILLGCLNGLRRAIKCVYHAFHARRFVREHHLQLDRAAHHGGIGVALPEEPKNGIPHGCGFDYPIPPLILIANLISLIYWTRTYEQKD
;
A
#
# COMPACT_ATOMS: atom_id res chain seq x y z
N MET A 1 16.52 28.42 -8.29
CA MET A 1 15.37 28.01 -7.46
C MET A 1 14.58 26.97 -8.26
N PRO A 2 14.00 25.93 -7.64
CA PRO A 2 13.07 25.05 -8.35
C PRO A 2 11.87 25.87 -8.82
N HIS A 3 11.37 25.61 -10.02
CA HIS A 3 10.14 26.25 -10.48
C HIS A 3 8.95 25.58 -9.80
N VAL A 4 8.43 26.25 -8.76
CA VAL A 4 7.10 26.00 -8.22
C VAL A 4 6.08 26.22 -9.33
N LYS A 5 5.30 25.19 -9.65
CA LYS A 5 4.23 25.27 -10.65
C LYS A 5 2.98 24.57 -10.15
N LEU A 6 1.87 25.28 -10.28
CA LEU A 6 0.52 24.73 -10.23
C LEU A 6 0.10 24.49 -11.68
N SER A 7 -0.36 23.30 -12.03
CA SER A 7 -0.77 22.97 -13.40
C SER A 7 -2.08 22.20 -13.43
N ALA A 8 -3.00 22.66 -14.27
CA ALA A 8 -4.26 21.98 -14.56
C ALA A 8 -3.97 20.74 -15.44
N LEU A 9 -3.91 19.56 -14.82
CA LEU A 9 -3.66 18.30 -15.54
C LEU A 9 -4.94 17.72 -16.19
N ASN A 10 -6.10 18.21 -15.75
CA ASN A 10 -7.40 18.11 -16.40
C ASN A 10 -8.27 19.29 -15.93
N GLN A 11 -9.42 19.52 -16.54
CA GLN A 11 -10.27 20.71 -16.30
C GLN A 11 -10.70 20.93 -14.84
N ASN A 12 -10.52 19.96 -13.93
CA ASN A 12 -10.94 20.04 -12.53
C ASN A 12 -9.84 19.68 -11.51
N LEU A 13 -8.58 19.50 -11.93
CA LEU A 13 -7.47 19.15 -11.02
C LEU A 13 -6.23 19.99 -11.30
N GLU A 14 -5.78 20.71 -10.27
CA GLU A 14 -4.54 21.44 -10.24
C GLU A 14 -3.56 20.72 -9.30
N LEU A 15 -2.41 20.30 -9.81
CA LEU A 15 -1.34 19.73 -8.98
C LEU A 15 -0.20 20.74 -8.80
N TYR A 16 0.23 20.89 -7.54
CA TYR A 16 1.46 21.57 -7.15
C TYR A 16 2.64 20.63 -7.29
N TYR A 17 3.71 21.09 -7.94
CA TYR A 17 4.96 20.35 -8.03
C TYR A 17 6.19 21.27 -8.03
N GLU A 18 7.33 20.68 -7.66
CA GLU A 18 8.65 21.30 -7.66
C GLU A 18 9.64 20.43 -8.44
N VAL A 19 10.26 21.00 -9.49
CA VAL A 19 11.32 20.34 -10.26
C VAL A 19 12.69 20.83 -9.77
N HIS A 20 13.55 19.88 -9.41
CA HIS A 20 14.89 20.10 -8.91
C HIS A 20 15.92 19.43 -9.82
N GLY A 21 17.08 20.05 -9.98
CA GLY A 21 18.11 19.57 -10.91
C GLY A 21 17.73 19.69 -12.39
N SER A 22 18.67 19.34 -13.25
CA SER A 22 18.55 19.45 -14.72
C SER A 22 19.10 18.25 -15.48
N GLY A 23 19.63 17.25 -14.78
CA GLY A 23 20.28 16.10 -15.39
C GLY A 23 19.35 15.14 -16.15
N GLU A 24 19.96 14.22 -16.89
CA GLU A 24 19.29 13.26 -17.76
C GLU A 24 18.45 12.21 -17.01
N ILE A 25 18.88 11.79 -15.82
CA ILE A 25 18.24 10.74 -15.02
C ILE A 25 17.04 11.33 -14.29
N LYS A 26 15.83 10.91 -14.68
CA LYS A 26 14.57 11.46 -14.14
C LYS A 26 14.06 10.64 -12.96
N ILE A 27 13.72 11.28 -11.84
CA ILE A 27 13.11 10.62 -10.67
C ILE A 27 11.77 11.29 -10.30
N LEU A 28 10.72 10.50 -10.13
CA LEU A 28 9.43 10.92 -9.59
C LEU A 28 9.29 10.45 -8.14
N PHE A 29 9.23 11.39 -7.20
CA PHE A 29 9.02 11.11 -5.78
C PHE A 29 7.53 11.28 -5.42
N ILE A 30 6.92 10.21 -4.90
CA ILE A 30 5.48 10.16 -4.56
C ILE A 30 5.30 10.00 -3.04
N MET A 31 4.70 11.02 -2.42
CA MET A 31 4.53 11.08 -0.96
C MET A 31 3.35 10.21 -0.45
N GLY A 32 3.36 9.91 0.84
CA GLY A 32 2.30 9.20 1.58
C GLY A 32 1.07 10.05 1.91
N LEU A 33 0.19 9.48 2.75
CA LEU A 33 -1.04 10.10 3.27
C LEU A 33 -0.74 11.40 4.03
N LEU A 34 -1.46 12.48 3.72
CA LEU A 34 -1.37 13.77 4.44
C LEU A 34 0.07 14.32 4.60
N ALA A 35 0.93 14.08 3.62
CA ALA A 35 2.26 14.67 3.54
C ALA A 35 2.49 15.25 2.13
N ASP A 36 3.28 16.33 2.06
CA ASP A 36 3.57 17.09 0.85
C ASP A 36 4.95 16.72 0.28
N GLY A 37 5.27 17.23 -0.92
CA GLY A 37 6.54 16.93 -1.60
C GLY A 37 7.79 17.27 -0.77
N ALA A 38 7.69 18.30 0.09
CA ALA A 38 8.78 18.78 0.94
C ALA A 38 9.24 17.75 2.00
N ALA A 39 8.43 16.76 2.36
CA ALA A 39 8.86 15.69 3.27
C ALA A 39 9.85 14.68 2.63
N TRP A 40 10.30 14.92 1.40
CA TRP A 40 11.47 14.29 0.77
C TRP A 40 12.79 15.08 0.94
N TYR A 41 12.83 16.14 1.76
CA TYR A 41 13.98 17.09 1.80
C TYR A 41 15.38 16.43 1.84
N ARG A 42 15.58 15.35 2.60
CA ARG A 42 16.88 14.64 2.70
C ARG A 42 17.28 13.91 1.42
N GLN A 43 16.30 13.49 0.60
CA GLN A 43 16.53 12.95 -0.73
C GLN A 43 16.79 14.10 -1.71
N ILE A 44 16.06 15.21 -1.59
CA ILE A 44 16.24 16.42 -2.41
C ILE A 44 17.67 16.96 -2.24
N GLU A 45 18.11 17.19 -1.00
CA GLU A 45 19.45 17.71 -0.66
C GLU A 45 20.58 16.81 -1.17
N PHE A 46 20.40 15.49 -1.10
CA PHE A 46 21.39 14.53 -1.58
C PHE A 46 21.48 14.49 -3.11
N PHE A 47 20.34 14.38 -3.81
CA PHE A 47 20.33 14.31 -5.27
C PHE A 47 20.60 15.66 -5.94
N LEU A 48 20.40 16.80 -5.26
CA LEU A 48 20.85 18.12 -5.76
C LEU A 48 22.38 18.22 -5.90
N GLN A 49 23.15 17.45 -5.12
CA GLN A 49 24.62 17.40 -5.22
C GLN A 49 25.09 16.53 -6.41
N GLN A 50 24.17 15.86 -7.11
CA GLN A 50 24.47 14.88 -8.16
C GLN A 50 24.03 15.41 -9.53
N PRO A 51 24.94 15.94 -10.38
CA PRO A 51 24.57 16.73 -11.57
C PRO A 51 23.82 15.96 -12.66
N HIS A 52 23.88 14.62 -12.66
CA HIS A 52 23.19 13.78 -13.64
C HIS A 52 21.70 13.57 -13.35
N TYR A 53 21.19 14.06 -12.22
CA TYR A 53 19.79 13.85 -11.82
C TYR A 53 18.93 15.09 -12.05
N GLN A 54 17.69 14.84 -12.46
CA GLN A 54 16.58 15.76 -12.34
C GLN A 54 15.43 15.00 -11.67
N PHE A 55 14.77 15.63 -10.73
CA PHE A 55 13.69 14.97 -10.00
C PHE A 55 12.56 15.93 -9.68
N VAL A 56 11.37 15.38 -9.52
CA VAL A 56 10.17 16.14 -9.19
C VAL A 56 9.54 15.57 -7.94
N THR A 57 9.16 16.47 -7.04
CA THR A 57 8.23 16.18 -5.94
C THR A 57 6.91 16.89 -6.22
N PHE A 58 5.80 16.33 -5.76
CA PHE A 58 4.49 16.94 -5.94
C PHE A 58 3.57 16.62 -4.77
N ASP A 59 2.58 17.48 -4.58
CA ASP A 59 1.55 17.29 -3.57
C ASP A 59 0.43 16.43 -4.18
N ASN A 60 0.13 15.30 -3.57
CA ASN A 60 -1.00 14.47 -4.02
C ASN A 60 -2.32 15.24 -3.95
N ARG A 61 -3.25 14.99 -4.89
CA ARG A 61 -4.63 15.51 -4.82
C ARG A 61 -5.23 15.37 -3.41
N GLY A 62 -5.97 16.37 -2.97
CA GLY A 62 -6.54 16.37 -1.62
C GLY A 62 -5.57 16.79 -0.50
N PHE A 63 -4.32 17.15 -0.80
CA PHE A 63 -3.37 17.58 0.23
C PHE A 63 -2.37 18.64 -0.26
N GLY A 64 -1.74 19.31 0.70
CA GLY A 64 -0.72 20.32 0.46
C GLY A 64 -1.29 21.48 -0.34
N ARG A 65 -0.61 21.85 -1.41
CA ARG A 65 -0.97 22.97 -2.29
C ARG A 65 -1.73 22.50 -3.55
N SER A 66 -1.98 21.20 -3.70
CA SER A 66 -2.79 20.64 -4.78
C SER A 66 -4.29 20.72 -4.47
N SER A 67 -5.11 20.82 -5.52
CA SER A 67 -6.55 20.97 -5.33
C SER A 67 -7.21 19.70 -4.75
N SER A 68 -8.35 19.91 -4.09
CA SER A 68 -9.14 18.87 -3.42
C SER A 68 -10.55 18.71 -4.04
N PRO A 69 -10.67 18.38 -5.34
CA PRO A 69 -11.96 18.42 -6.03
C PRO A 69 -12.95 17.38 -5.49
N LEU A 70 -14.20 17.80 -5.28
CA LEU A 70 -15.33 16.93 -4.94
C LEU A 70 -15.74 15.99 -6.08
N THR A 71 -15.60 16.47 -7.32
CA THR A 71 -16.17 15.86 -8.53
C THR A 71 -15.36 14.69 -9.06
N ILE A 72 -14.14 14.46 -8.57
CA ILE A 72 -13.24 13.40 -9.07
C ILE A 72 -13.01 12.36 -7.98
N HIS A 73 -13.25 11.09 -8.31
CA HIS A 73 -13.03 9.98 -7.39
C HIS A 73 -11.58 9.90 -6.89
N TYR A 74 -11.43 9.54 -5.61
CA TYR A 74 -10.13 9.24 -5.00
C TYR A 74 -9.91 7.73 -5.01
N SER A 75 -8.94 7.30 -5.80
CA SER A 75 -8.36 5.96 -5.78
C SER A 75 -6.88 6.05 -6.12
N THR A 76 -6.10 5.06 -5.69
CA THR A 76 -4.68 4.94 -6.03
C THR A 76 -4.45 4.90 -7.55
N THR A 77 -5.32 4.20 -8.29
CA THR A 77 -5.35 4.21 -9.76
C THR A 77 -5.53 5.61 -10.34
N GLN A 78 -6.43 6.43 -9.78
CA GLN A 78 -6.65 7.79 -10.28
C GLN A 78 -5.48 8.71 -9.92
N MET A 79 -4.92 8.59 -8.72
CA MET A 79 -3.73 9.33 -8.31
C MET A 79 -2.51 8.97 -9.16
N ALA A 80 -2.40 7.70 -9.60
CA ALA A 80 -1.38 7.26 -10.54
C ALA A 80 -1.57 7.86 -11.95
N LYS A 81 -2.82 8.01 -12.42
CA LYS A 81 -3.10 8.75 -13.67
C LYS A 81 -2.66 10.21 -13.58
N ASP A 82 -2.83 10.86 -12.44
CA ASP A 82 -2.38 12.25 -12.25
C ASP A 82 -0.84 12.33 -12.26
N ALA A 83 -0.16 11.38 -11.61
CA ALA A 83 1.29 11.25 -11.65
C ALA A 83 1.82 11.01 -13.08
N ILE A 84 1.14 10.16 -13.87
CA ILE A 84 1.44 9.97 -15.30
C ILE A 84 1.21 11.26 -16.10
N ALA A 85 0.14 12.00 -15.82
CA ALA A 85 -0.15 13.28 -16.47
C ALA A 85 0.91 14.34 -16.13
N LEU A 86 1.43 14.38 -14.90
CA LEU A 86 2.56 15.22 -14.52
C LEU A 86 3.84 14.84 -15.28
N VAL A 87 4.19 13.55 -15.34
CA VAL A 87 5.34 13.05 -16.13
C VAL A 87 5.23 13.42 -17.61
N ASN A 88 4.02 13.34 -18.19
CA ASN A 88 3.75 13.77 -19.56
C ASN A 88 3.85 15.30 -19.73
N HIS A 89 3.35 16.09 -18.78
CA HIS A 89 3.45 17.54 -18.78
C HIS A 89 4.91 18.02 -18.71
N LEU A 90 5.76 17.30 -17.96
CA LEU A 90 7.21 17.50 -17.90
C LEU A 90 7.97 16.96 -19.12
N GLN A 91 7.25 16.36 -20.09
CA GLN A 91 7.81 15.74 -21.30
C GLN A 91 8.84 14.63 -21.01
N TRP A 92 8.70 13.94 -19.88
CA TRP A 92 9.59 12.84 -19.51
C TRP A 92 9.14 11.54 -20.19
N HIS A 93 10.03 10.97 -21.01
CA HIS A 93 9.77 9.69 -21.67
C HIS A 93 9.74 8.52 -20.68
N GLN A 94 10.74 8.44 -19.79
CA GLN A 94 10.82 7.45 -18.72
C GLN A 94 11.41 8.09 -17.46
N CYS A 95 11.09 7.54 -16.28
CA CYS A 95 11.64 7.97 -15.00
C CYS A 95 11.71 6.82 -13.98
N HIS A 96 12.53 7.00 -12.95
CA HIS A 96 12.53 6.17 -11.76
C HIS A 96 11.38 6.59 -10.84
N ILE A 97 10.52 5.66 -10.44
CA ILE A 97 9.41 5.92 -9.53
C ILE A 97 9.86 5.57 -8.10
N VAL A 98 9.72 6.48 -7.16
CA VAL A 98 10.01 6.27 -5.73
C VAL A 98 8.79 6.67 -4.92
N GLY A 99 8.10 5.69 -4.33
CA GLY A 99 6.86 5.92 -3.59
C GLY A 99 6.92 5.39 -2.16
N ILE A 100 6.49 6.19 -1.19
CA ILE A 100 6.36 5.77 0.21
C ILE A 100 4.90 5.64 0.64
N SER A 101 4.55 4.58 1.37
CA SER A 101 3.21 4.40 1.94
C SER A 101 2.14 4.41 0.84
N MET A 102 1.13 5.30 0.92
CA MET A 102 0.19 5.59 -0.17
C MET A 102 0.89 5.88 -1.50
N GLY A 103 2.02 6.60 -1.50
CA GLY A 103 2.83 6.85 -2.69
C GLY A 103 3.41 5.58 -3.31
N GLY A 104 3.69 4.55 -2.50
CA GLY A 104 4.07 3.22 -2.99
C GLY A 104 2.91 2.48 -3.66
N MET A 105 1.69 2.64 -3.15
CA MET A 105 0.46 2.12 -3.75
C MET A 105 0.19 2.78 -5.12
N ILE A 106 0.37 4.10 -5.19
CA ILE A 106 0.32 4.88 -6.43
C ILE A 106 1.42 4.44 -7.40
N GLY A 107 2.63 4.14 -6.91
CA GLY A 107 3.73 3.62 -7.72
C GLY A 107 3.45 2.25 -8.34
N LEU A 108 2.81 1.32 -7.61
CA LEU A 108 2.35 0.03 -8.16
C LEU A 108 1.35 0.25 -9.31
N GLU A 109 0.40 1.17 -9.12
CA GLU A 109 -0.63 1.47 -10.12
C GLU A 109 -0.05 2.20 -11.34
N PHE A 110 0.89 3.13 -11.15
CA PHE A 110 1.65 3.76 -12.23
C PHE A 110 2.34 2.70 -13.09
N ALA A 111 3.03 1.76 -12.44
CA ALA A 111 3.78 0.70 -13.10
C ALA A 111 2.90 -0.30 -13.87
N LEU A 112 1.60 -0.37 -13.57
CA LEU A 112 0.61 -1.14 -14.32
C LEU A 112 0.00 -0.35 -15.49
N LEU A 113 -0.27 0.94 -15.28
CA LEU A 113 -0.92 1.82 -16.24
C LEU A 113 0.03 2.32 -17.35
N ALA A 114 1.31 2.51 -17.04
CA ALA A 114 2.33 3.02 -17.96
C ALA A 114 3.70 2.35 -17.73
N PRO A 115 3.83 1.01 -17.85
CA PRO A 115 5.08 0.30 -17.61
C PRO A 115 6.23 0.77 -18.51
N GLU A 116 5.94 1.30 -19.69
CA GLU A 116 6.91 1.87 -20.63
C GLU A 116 7.57 3.16 -20.11
N LYS A 117 6.95 3.86 -19.15
CA LYS A 117 7.48 5.08 -18.53
C LYS A 117 8.37 4.81 -17.31
N VAL A 118 8.53 3.55 -16.90
CA VAL A 118 9.23 3.19 -15.67
C VAL A 118 10.63 2.66 -15.98
N LEU A 119 11.66 3.33 -15.44
CA LEU A 119 13.05 2.84 -15.43
C LEU A 119 13.27 1.85 -14.27
N SER A 120 12.72 2.19 -13.10
CA SER A 120 12.63 1.34 -11.90
C SER A 120 11.47 1.75 -11.02
N LEU A 121 11.01 0.84 -10.17
CA LEU A 121 10.00 1.09 -9.14
C LEU A 121 10.58 0.83 -7.73
N THR A 122 10.67 1.86 -6.90
CA THR A 122 11.03 1.75 -5.49
C THR A 122 9.81 1.92 -4.60
N LEU A 123 9.58 0.94 -3.73
CA LEU A 123 8.44 0.83 -2.83
C LEU A 123 8.92 0.90 -1.38
N LEU A 124 8.64 2.01 -0.69
CA LEU A 124 8.98 2.21 0.71
C LEU A 124 7.72 2.01 1.58
N ALA A 125 7.80 1.19 2.62
CA ALA A 125 6.79 1.10 3.69
C ALA A 125 5.32 0.99 3.19
N THR A 126 5.05 0.08 2.23
CA THR A 126 3.77 0.03 1.49
C THR A 126 3.16 -1.38 1.39
N HIS A 127 1.96 -1.48 0.82
CA HIS A 127 1.19 -2.73 0.67
C HIS A 127 0.45 -2.80 -0.67
N ALA A 128 0.14 -4.02 -1.14
CA ALA A 128 -0.70 -4.25 -2.32
C ALA A 128 -2.21 -4.30 -2.00
N GLY A 129 -2.61 -4.01 -0.75
CA GLY A 129 -4.00 -3.93 -0.34
C GLY A 129 -4.59 -5.22 0.24
N GLY A 130 -5.93 -5.33 0.18
CA GLY A 130 -6.69 -6.44 0.76
C GLY A 130 -6.60 -6.51 2.30
N LEU A 131 -6.91 -7.66 2.89
CA LEU A 131 -6.90 -7.84 4.35
C LEU A 131 -5.51 -7.59 4.98
N ALA A 132 -4.43 -7.90 4.27
CA ALA A 132 -3.06 -7.67 4.72
C ALA A 132 -2.67 -6.18 4.76
N GLY A 133 -3.27 -5.36 3.88
CA GLY A 133 -3.08 -3.91 3.85
C GLY A 133 -3.80 -3.14 4.97
N ARG A 134 -4.64 -3.78 5.79
CA ARG A 134 -5.30 -3.09 6.91
C ARG A 134 -4.26 -2.62 7.94
N ALA A 135 -4.27 -1.32 8.22
CA ALA A 135 -3.40 -0.71 9.23
C ALA A 135 -3.58 -1.39 10.62
N PRO A 136 -2.49 -1.60 11.37
CA PRO A 136 -2.57 -2.07 12.76
C PRO A 136 -3.43 -1.15 13.63
N PHE A 137 -4.06 -1.70 14.68
CA PHE A 137 -4.83 -0.89 15.64
C PHE A 137 -4.01 0.24 16.27
N VAL A 138 -2.73 -0.03 16.58
CA VAL A 138 -1.78 0.99 17.05
C VAL A 138 -1.61 2.13 16.03
N GLY A 139 -1.50 1.81 14.75
CA GLY A 139 -1.43 2.77 13.66
C GLY A 139 -2.70 3.59 13.51
N ILE A 140 -3.88 2.95 13.52
CA ILE A 140 -5.19 3.63 13.49
C ILE A 140 -5.29 4.63 14.65
N ARG A 141 -4.94 4.22 15.88
CA ARG A 141 -4.92 5.08 17.06
C ARG A 141 -4.03 6.31 16.88
N HIS A 142 -2.82 6.14 16.34
CA HIS A 142 -1.92 7.26 16.07
C HIS A 142 -2.45 8.19 14.96
N MET A 143 -2.98 7.64 13.87
CA MET A 143 -3.58 8.42 12.78
C MET A 143 -4.78 9.25 13.28
N THR A 144 -5.68 8.64 14.05
CA THR A 144 -6.82 9.36 14.66
C THR A 144 -6.33 10.48 15.58
N ARG A 145 -5.28 10.25 16.38
CA ARG A 145 -4.67 11.30 17.20
C ARG A 145 -4.07 12.44 16.36
N SER A 146 -3.36 12.14 15.28
CA SER A 146 -2.81 13.18 14.36
C SER A 146 -3.90 14.02 13.69
N ILE A 147 -5.10 13.47 13.48
CA ILE A 147 -6.24 14.20 12.90
C ILE A 147 -6.98 15.06 13.95
N LEU A 148 -7.07 14.59 15.20
CA LEU A 148 -7.88 15.23 16.25
C LEU A 148 -7.10 16.19 17.15
N LEU A 149 -5.81 15.94 17.42
CA LEU A 149 -4.99 16.79 18.28
C LEU A 149 -4.79 18.19 17.66
N ARG A 150 -4.71 19.20 18.52
CA ARG A 150 -4.53 20.62 18.13
C ARG A 150 -3.33 21.27 18.81
N ASP A 151 -2.96 20.74 19.97
CA ASP A 151 -1.73 21.06 20.70
C ASP A 151 -0.48 20.68 19.89
N GLU A 152 0.58 21.48 19.98
CA GLU A 152 1.83 21.30 19.22
C GLU A 152 2.62 20.09 19.71
N ASP A 153 3.03 20.10 20.97
CA ASP A 153 3.90 19.07 21.54
C ASP A 153 3.23 17.69 21.51
N LEU A 154 1.94 17.59 21.87
CA LEU A 154 1.21 16.32 21.82
C LEU A 154 1.05 15.78 20.39
N LEU A 155 0.95 16.64 19.37
CA LEU A 155 0.86 16.20 17.97
C LEU A 155 2.24 15.80 17.44
N VAL A 156 3.29 16.58 17.73
CA VAL A 156 4.67 16.27 17.34
C VAL A 156 5.12 14.96 18.00
N GLU A 157 4.93 14.77 19.31
CA GLU A 157 5.25 13.52 20.00
C GLU A 157 4.47 12.32 19.47
N ASN A 158 3.18 12.51 19.16
CA ASN A 158 2.38 11.48 18.50
C ASN A 158 2.94 11.14 17.11
N THR A 159 3.42 12.14 16.36
CA THR A 159 4.00 11.98 15.02
C THR A 159 5.35 11.29 15.07
N MET A 160 6.22 11.66 16.00
CA MET A 160 7.50 10.97 16.25
C MET A 160 7.25 9.48 16.55
N THR A 161 6.36 9.19 17.50
CA THR A 161 6.01 7.82 17.89
C THR A 161 5.34 7.03 16.76
N MET A 162 4.53 7.70 15.92
CA MET A 162 3.86 7.08 14.78
C MET A 162 4.82 6.73 13.64
N LEU A 163 5.75 7.63 13.34
CA LEU A 163 6.60 7.54 12.15
C LEU A 163 7.93 6.83 12.39
N TYR A 164 8.53 6.91 13.57
CA TYR A 164 9.92 6.49 13.76
C TYR A 164 10.08 5.26 14.67
N GLY A 165 11.08 4.43 14.40
CA GLY A 165 11.39 3.24 15.18
C GLY A 165 12.32 3.55 16.36
N LYS A 166 12.65 2.54 17.17
CA LYS A 166 13.60 2.67 18.29
C LYS A 166 14.97 3.21 17.88
N ASN A 167 15.42 2.98 16.64
CA ASN A 167 16.70 3.51 16.13
C ASN A 167 16.77 5.04 16.28
N THR A 168 15.66 5.74 15.98
CA THR A 168 15.53 7.18 16.22
C THR A 168 14.99 7.50 17.60
N LEU A 169 13.94 6.82 18.06
CA LEU A 169 13.20 7.24 19.27
C LEU A 169 14.03 7.17 20.55
N ASN A 170 15.01 6.25 20.61
CA ASN A 170 15.89 6.03 21.77
C ASN A 170 17.24 6.75 21.66
N ASP A 171 17.49 7.47 20.56
CA ASP A 171 18.77 8.12 20.23
C ASP A 171 18.54 9.64 20.14
N PRO A 172 18.95 10.43 21.16
CA PRO A 172 18.70 11.87 21.19
C PRO A 172 19.23 12.63 19.97
N ASP A 173 20.37 12.22 19.42
CA ASP A 173 21.05 12.89 18.31
C ASP A 173 20.33 12.65 16.97
N LYS A 174 19.71 11.47 16.79
CA LYS A 174 18.79 11.22 15.67
C LYS A 174 17.41 11.80 15.90
N ARG A 175 16.90 11.73 17.14
CA ARG A 175 15.55 12.19 17.51
C ARG A 175 15.40 13.69 17.32
N LYS A 176 16.34 14.49 17.85
CA LYS A 176 16.18 15.94 17.93
C LYS A 176 16.00 16.61 16.55
N PRO A 177 16.82 16.34 15.51
CA PRO A 177 16.64 16.97 14.20
C PRO A 177 15.30 16.61 13.53
N LEU A 178 14.75 15.41 13.80
CA LEU A 178 13.45 15.00 13.29
C LEU A 178 12.29 15.60 14.12
N TYR A 179 12.46 15.78 15.44
CA TYR A 179 11.53 16.50 16.29
C TYR A 179 11.42 17.98 15.86
N ASP A 180 12.55 18.67 15.76
CA ASP A 180 12.63 20.08 15.35
C ASP A 180 11.99 20.29 13.97
N TYR A 181 12.24 19.37 13.02
CA TYR A 181 11.58 19.34 11.71
C TYR A 181 10.05 19.23 11.83
N HIS A 182 9.52 18.34 12.67
CA HIS A 182 8.07 18.22 12.85
C HIS A 182 7.44 19.41 13.58
N VAL A 183 8.15 20.07 14.49
CA VAL A 183 7.74 21.36 15.09
C VAL A 183 7.61 22.43 14.00
N GLU A 184 8.63 22.62 13.17
CA GLU A 184 8.58 23.61 12.08
C GLU A 184 7.44 23.30 11.10
N ARG A 185 7.29 22.03 10.73
CA ARG A 185 6.24 21.55 9.83
C ARG A 185 4.85 21.69 10.43
N PHE A 186 4.67 21.52 11.75
CA PHE A 186 3.40 21.78 12.43
C PHE A 186 3.04 23.27 12.36
N ARG A 187 4.00 24.16 12.62
CA ARG A 187 3.79 25.63 12.58
C ARG A 187 3.50 26.15 11.18
N LYS A 188 4.06 25.51 10.16
CA LYS A 188 3.84 25.80 8.72
C LYS A 188 2.77 24.91 8.08
N ARG A 189 1.99 24.13 8.85
CA ARG A 189 1.12 23.10 8.28
C ARG A 189 0.01 23.68 7.42
N ILE A 190 -0.23 23.05 6.28
CA ILE A 190 -1.46 23.25 5.52
C ILE A 190 -2.50 22.30 6.10
N THR A 191 -3.61 22.85 6.62
CA THR A 191 -4.72 22.05 7.14
C THR A 191 -5.39 21.32 5.97
N PRO A 192 -5.51 19.97 6.00
CA PRO A 192 -6.19 19.25 4.94
C PRO A 192 -7.67 19.64 4.86
N THR A 193 -8.20 19.76 3.64
CA THR A 193 -9.64 19.84 3.45
C THR A 193 -10.31 18.53 3.87
N LEU A 194 -11.54 18.58 4.37
CA LEU A 194 -12.27 17.37 4.76
C LEU A 194 -12.43 16.40 3.58
N ILE A 195 -12.62 16.94 2.37
CA ILE A 195 -12.74 16.20 1.11
C ILE A 195 -11.43 15.47 0.81
N GLY A 196 -10.29 16.16 0.91
CA GLY A 196 -8.98 15.57 0.67
C GLY A 196 -8.59 14.51 1.70
N LEU A 197 -8.88 14.77 2.98
CA LEU A 197 -8.69 13.82 4.08
C LEU A 197 -9.48 12.52 3.87
N ILE A 198 -10.81 12.63 3.66
CA ILE A 198 -11.67 11.47 3.41
C ILE A 198 -11.26 10.78 2.11
N GLY A 199 -10.97 11.56 1.07
CA GLY A 199 -10.54 11.06 -0.23
C GLY A 199 -9.29 10.18 -0.16
N GLN A 200 -8.19 10.67 0.44
CA GLN A 200 -6.96 9.89 0.57
C GLN A 200 -7.14 8.65 1.47
N ILE A 201 -7.88 8.77 2.59
CA ILE A 201 -8.19 7.61 3.45
C ILE A 201 -9.01 6.56 2.67
N THR A 202 -10.01 6.98 1.90
CA THR A 202 -10.82 6.10 1.04
C THR A 202 -9.98 5.45 -0.05
N ALA A 203 -9.05 6.18 -0.68
CA ALA A 203 -8.15 5.64 -1.68
C ALA A 203 -7.25 4.53 -1.12
N ILE A 204 -6.68 4.73 0.07
CA ILE A 204 -5.85 3.73 0.77
C ILE A 204 -6.68 2.51 1.18
N TYR A 205 -7.85 2.73 1.80
CA TYR A 205 -8.71 1.64 2.26
C TYR A 205 -9.23 0.77 1.11
N ARG A 206 -9.47 1.37 -0.06
CA ARG A 206 -9.92 0.70 -1.29
C ARG A 206 -8.76 0.22 -2.18
N HIS A 207 -7.50 0.47 -1.84
CA HIS A 207 -6.37 0.06 -2.66
C HIS A 207 -6.30 -1.46 -2.74
N TYR A 208 -6.14 -1.98 -3.97
CA TYR A 208 -5.93 -3.38 -4.22
C TYR A 208 -5.22 -3.60 -5.56
N VAL A 209 -4.05 -4.23 -5.52
CA VAL A 209 -3.35 -4.76 -6.69
C VAL A 209 -3.37 -6.27 -6.59
N SER A 210 -3.93 -6.94 -7.60
CA SER A 210 -4.12 -8.39 -7.54
C SER A 210 -2.80 -9.15 -7.67
N TYR A 211 -2.79 -10.44 -7.31
CA TYR A 211 -1.65 -11.32 -7.57
C TYR A 211 -1.27 -11.35 -9.06
N ALA A 212 -2.26 -11.38 -9.94
CA ALA A 212 -2.07 -11.33 -11.39
C ALA A 212 -1.41 -10.03 -11.85
N ASP A 213 -1.78 -8.89 -11.27
CA ASP A 213 -1.18 -7.59 -11.58
C ASP A 213 0.24 -7.46 -11.02
N LEU A 214 0.50 -7.97 -9.82
CA LEU A 214 1.88 -8.06 -9.30
C LEU A 214 2.77 -8.95 -10.20
N LEU A 215 2.23 -10.01 -10.82
CA LEU A 215 2.97 -10.77 -11.83
C LEU A 215 3.24 -9.93 -13.10
N LYS A 216 2.30 -9.08 -13.56
CA LYS A 216 2.59 -8.13 -14.67
C LYS A 216 3.76 -7.21 -14.33
N ILE A 217 3.84 -6.70 -13.10
CA ILE A 217 4.99 -5.90 -12.62
C ILE A 217 6.28 -6.73 -12.57
N ARG A 218 6.24 -7.98 -12.07
CA ARG A 218 7.41 -8.90 -12.00
C ARG A 218 8.10 -9.10 -13.36
N TYR A 219 7.31 -9.17 -14.44
CA TYR A 219 7.78 -9.46 -15.80
C TYR A 219 7.93 -8.20 -16.67
N ALA A 220 7.64 -7.01 -16.14
CA ALA A 220 7.84 -5.74 -16.82
C ALA A 220 9.35 -5.41 -17.03
N PRO A 221 9.70 -4.56 -18.01
CA PRO A 221 11.10 -4.27 -18.37
C PRO A 221 11.79 -3.26 -17.42
N PHE A 222 11.55 -3.34 -16.13
CA PHE A 222 12.17 -2.48 -15.12
C PHE A 222 12.50 -3.24 -13.84
N GLU A 223 13.39 -2.68 -13.03
CA GLU A 223 13.80 -3.29 -11.76
C GLU A 223 12.97 -2.73 -10.60
N CYS A 224 12.69 -3.58 -9.63
CA CYS A 224 11.98 -3.18 -8.41
C CYS A 224 12.91 -3.25 -7.19
N LEU A 225 12.74 -2.29 -6.29
CA LEU A 225 13.35 -2.26 -4.96
C LEU A 225 12.22 -2.07 -3.93
N ILE A 226 12.27 -2.83 -2.85
CA ILE A 226 11.39 -2.67 -1.70
C ILE A 226 12.27 -2.32 -0.49
N MET A 227 11.87 -1.34 0.32
CA MET A 227 12.53 -1.04 1.58
C MET A 227 11.49 -0.95 2.70
N VAL A 228 11.80 -1.52 3.86
CA VAL A 228 10.83 -1.70 4.96
C VAL A 228 11.49 -1.51 6.32
N GLY A 229 10.83 -0.77 7.22
CA GLY A 229 11.20 -0.67 8.62
C GLY A 229 10.53 -1.75 9.46
N THR A 230 11.27 -2.36 10.39
CA THR A 230 10.75 -3.48 11.20
C THR A 230 9.75 -3.07 12.28
N GLU A 231 9.75 -1.80 12.65
CA GLU A 231 8.87 -1.22 13.66
C GLU A 231 7.83 -0.27 13.07
N ASP A 232 7.53 -0.42 11.77
CA ASP A 232 6.45 0.31 11.11
C ASP A 232 5.09 0.04 11.80
N ARG A 233 4.52 1.10 12.39
CA ARG A 233 3.26 1.05 13.13
C ARG A 233 2.03 1.27 12.25
N LEU A 234 2.22 1.71 11.00
CA LEU A 234 1.16 2.05 10.05
C LEU A 234 0.98 0.96 8.99
N VAL A 235 2.07 0.39 8.47
CA VAL A 235 2.05 -0.69 7.48
C VAL A 235 2.87 -1.88 7.99
N ARG A 236 2.24 -3.05 8.08
CA ARG A 236 2.90 -4.27 8.58
C ARG A 236 3.98 -4.72 7.61
N GLU A 237 5.21 -4.94 8.08
CA GLU A 237 6.35 -5.39 7.25
C GLU A 237 6.06 -6.67 6.43
N ALA A 238 5.16 -7.52 6.93
CA ALA A 238 4.60 -8.69 6.22
C ALA A 238 4.12 -8.37 4.79
N ASN A 239 3.62 -7.17 4.54
CA ASN A 239 3.22 -6.73 3.19
C ASN A 239 4.42 -6.62 2.25
N SER A 240 5.56 -6.12 2.73
CA SER A 240 6.80 -6.02 1.95
C SER A 240 7.36 -7.41 1.63
N TYR A 241 7.33 -8.36 2.58
CA TYR A 241 7.70 -9.76 2.31
C TYR A 241 6.77 -10.43 1.30
N MET A 242 5.45 -10.17 1.38
CA MET A 242 4.46 -10.68 0.41
C MET A 242 4.73 -10.13 -1.00
N ILE A 243 4.84 -8.82 -1.16
CA ILE A 243 5.15 -8.19 -2.45
C ILE A 243 6.49 -8.70 -2.99
N ARG A 244 7.53 -8.76 -2.15
CA ARG A 244 8.85 -9.33 -2.52
C ARG A 244 8.74 -10.75 -3.05
N ARG A 245 7.94 -11.62 -2.43
CA ARG A 245 7.78 -13.01 -2.87
C ARG A 245 7.20 -13.09 -4.28
N ILE A 246 6.26 -12.20 -4.61
CA ILE A 246 5.60 -12.16 -5.91
C ILE A 246 6.46 -11.46 -6.95
N LEU A 247 6.99 -10.26 -6.67
CA LEU A 247 7.80 -9.46 -7.60
C LEU A 247 9.19 -10.04 -7.88
N GLY A 248 9.70 -10.97 -7.06
CA GLY A 248 11.03 -11.56 -7.26
C GLY A 248 12.21 -10.61 -7.03
N CYS A 249 11.95 -9.40 -6.56
CA CYS A 249 12.82 -8.22 -6.66
C CYS A 249 13.87 -8.09 -5.53
N ARG A 250 14.44 -6.91 -5.31
CA ARG A 250 15.34 -6.67 -4.16
C ARG A 250 14.56 -6.14 -2.96
N LEU A 251 14.86 -6.64 -1.77
CA LEU A 251 14.28 -6.17 -0.51
C LEU A 251 15.40 -5.74 0.43
N VAL A 252 15.30 -4.53 0.98
CA VAL A 252 16.19 -4.01 2.03
C VAL A 252 15.37 -3.86 3.31
N LYS A 253 15.82 -4.52 4.37
CA LYS A 253 15.20 -4.47 5.69
C LYS A 253 15.99 -3.48 6.55
N LEU A 254 15.30 -2.57 7.21
CA LEU A 254 15.86 -1.51 8.05
C LEU A 254 15.47 -1.81 9.50
N ASP A 255 16.37 -2.47 10.22
CA ASP A 255 16.12 -2.93 11.59
C ASP A 255 15.94 -1.75 12.55
N ASN A 256 14.95 -1.86 13.43
CA ASN A 256 14.53 -0.82 14.39
C ASN A 256 14.08 0.52 13.77
N ALA A 257 13.78 0.57 12.47
CA ALA A 257 13.21 1.72 11.78
C ALA A 257 11.67 1.64 11.68
N GLY A 258 11.01 2.80 11.62
CA GLY A 258 9.55 2.93 11.58
C GLY A 258 8.97 3.06 10.16
N HIS A 259 7.90 3.86 10.04
CA HIS A 259 7.22 4.16 8.78
C HIS A 259 7.89 5.28 7.97
N GLY A 260 8.40 6.31 8.66
CA GLY A 260 8.97 7.54 8.09
C GLY A 260 10.40 7.36 7.57
N LEU A 261 10.63 6.28 6.82
CA LEU A 261 11.95 5.82 6.41
C LEU A 261 12.77 6.89 5.69
N GLN A 262 12.14 7.74 4.88
CA GLN A 262 12.82 8.81 4.13
C GLN A 262 13.46 9.88 5.03
N GLY A 263 12.95 10.04 6.26
CA GLY A 263 13.56 10.86 7.30
C GLY A 263 14.56 10.11 8.17
N GLU A 264 14.17 8.93 8.68
CA GLU A 264 14.93 8.14 9.67
C GLU A 264 16.12 7.38 9.06
N CYS A 265 15.95 6.76 7.90
CA CYS A 265 16.97 5.98 7.19
C CYS A 265 17.36 6.67 5.86
N ALA A 266 17.50 8.00 5.92
CA ALA A 266 17.73 8.81 4.74
C ALA A 266 19.03 8.44 4.02
N HIS A 267 20.10 8.15 4.76
CA HIS A 267 21.38 7.75 4.17
C HIS A 267 21.26 6.42 3.43
N GLU A 268 20.67 5.41 4.07
CA GLU A 268 20.47 4.07 3.51
C GLU A 268 19.59 4.12 2.27
N ILE A 269 18.46 4.86 2.31
CA ILE A 269 17.62 5.08 1.13
C ILE A 269 18.41 5.74 0.00
N ASN A 270 19.13 6.82 0.29
CA ASN A 270 19.86 7.57 -0.73
C ASN A 270 20.93 6.69 -1.41
N GLN A 271 21.65 5.86 -0.62
CA GLN A 271 22.61 4.89 -1.15
C GLN A 271 21.95 3.79 -1.97
N GLU A 272 20.82 3.23 -1.53
CA GLU A 272 20.15 2.14 -2.24
C GLU A 272 19.43 2.58 -3.52
N LEU A 273 18.92 3.83 -3.54
CA LEU A 273 18.45 4.50 -4.74
C LEU A 273 19.60 4.77 -5.71
N LEU A 274 20.71 5.36 -5.24
CA LEU A 274 21.89 5.64 -6.08
C LEU A 274 22.43 4.37 -6.75
N LYS A 275 22.61 3.29 -5.98
CA LYS A 275 23.03 1.97 -6.51
C LYS A 275 22.09 1.45 -7.59
N LEU A 276 20.77 1.59 -7.40
CA LEU A 276 19.76 1.16 -8.36
C LEU A 276 19.80 2.00 -9.65
N PHE A 277 19.88 3.33 -9.52
CA PHE A 277 19.88 4.23 -10.67
C PHE A 277 21.15 4.09 -11.50
N GLU A 278 22.31 3.99 -10.84
CA GLU A 278 23.58 3.71 -11.53
C GLU A 278 23.61 2.34 -12.21
N SER A 279 23.07 1.29 -11.58
CA SER A 279 23.06 -0.06 -12.18
C SER A 279 22.19 -0.12 -13.44
N ILE A 280 21.16 0.73 -13.52
CA ILE A 280 20.32 0.89 -14.72
C ILE A 280 21.00 1.76 -15.76
N ARG A 281 21.66 2.87 -15.36
CA ARG A 281 22.42 3.75 -16.27
C ARG A 281 23.61 3.03 -16.93
N LYS A 282 24.30 2.16 -16.17
CA LYS A 282 25.49 1.41 -16.64
C LYS A 282 25.15 0.22 -17.54
N LYS A 283 23.89 -0.23 -17.57
CA LYS A 283 23.43 -1.22 -18.54
C LYS A 283 23.25 -0.50 -19.87
N GLU A 284 23.96 -0.96 -20.90
CA GLU A 284 23.68 -0.53 -22.27
C GLU A 284 22.17 -0.70 -22.58
N PRO A 285 21.62 0.11 -23.51
CA PRO A 285 20.28 -0.06 -24.05
C PRO A 285 20.17 -1.29 -24.97
N THR A 286 20.69 -2.43 -24.48
CA THR A 286 20.15 -3.76 -24.78
C THR A 286 18.63 -3.66 -24.82
N LYS A 287 18.02 -4.11 -25.93
CA LYS A 287 16.58 -4.26 -26.02
C LYS A 287 16.17 -5.12 -24.83
N LYS A 288 15.61 -4.51 -23.78
CA LYS A 288 15.06 -5.24 -22.64
C LYS A 288 13.94 -6.10 -23.19
N SER A 289 14.25 -7.36 -23.51
CA SER A 289 13.25 -8.30 -23.97
C SER A 289 12.18 -8.32 -22.89
N LYS A 290 10.94 -8.06 -23.32
CA LYS A 290 9.77 -8.23 -22.47
C LYS A 290 9.86 -9.65 -21.94
N ARG A 291 10.12 -9.82 -20.64
CA ARG A 291 10.25 -11.16 -20.06
C ARG A 291 8.91 -11.82 -20.27
N GLU A 292 8.87 -12.85 -21.11
CA GLU A 292 7.61 -13.52 -21.36
C GLU A 292 7.10 -14.08 -20.04
N ILE A 293 5.84 -13.77 -19.72
CA ILE A 293 5.17 -14.36 -18.57
C ILE A 293 5.04 -15.85 -18.92
N PRO A 294 5.65 -16.77 -18.14
CA PRO A 294 5.59 -18.20 -18.45
C PRO A 294 4.14 -18.66 -18.60
N GLU A 295 3.89 -19.58 -19.53
CA GLU A 295 2.53 -19.93 -19.95
C GLU A 295 1.63 -20.42 -18.80
N GLU A 296 2.22 -21.04 -17.78
CA GLU A 296 1.57 -21.36 -16.50
C GLU A 296 0.94 -20.12 -15.84
N TYR A 297 1.71 -19.05 -15.64
CA TYR A 297 1.23 -17.80 -15.06
C TYR A 297 0.35 -17.02 -16.02
N ALA A 298 0.61 -17.08 -17.34
CA ALA A 298 -0.26 -16.42 -18.33
C ALA A 298 -1.67 -17.04 -18.32
N THR A 299 -1.77 -18.35 -18.11
CA THR A 299 -3.03 -19.07 -17.95
C THR A 299 -3.68 -18.77 -16.60
N GLU A 300 -2.92 -18.75 -15.50
CA GLU A 300 -3.42 -18.38 -14.17
C GLU A 300 -3.96 -16.93 -14.16
N ILE A 301 -3.24 -15.97 -14.75
CA ILE A 301 -3.67 -14.57 -14.90
C ILE A 301 -4.99 -14.50 -15.66
N LYS A 302 -5.11 -15.14 -16.83
CA LYS A 302 -6.35 -15.16 -17.62
C LYS A 302 -7.53 -15.75 -16.82
N ALA A 303 -7.31 -16.84 -16.08
CA ALA A 303 -8.34 -17.47 -15.25
C ALA A 303 -8.78 -16.57 -14.08
N LEU A 304 -7.85 -15.88 -13.43
CA LEU A 304 -8.14 -14.91 -12.37
C LEU A 304 -8.89 -13.69 -12.91
N GLU A 305 -8.47 -13.14 -14.05
CA GLU A 305 -9.13 -12.00 -14.72
C GLU A 305 -10.57 -12.34 -15.14
N GLN A 306 -10.79 -13.51 -15.75
CA GLN A 306 -12.13 -14.00 -16.08
C GLN A 306 -13.01 -14.19 -14.84
N CYS A 307 -12.45 -14.71 -13.74
CA CYS A 307 -13.17 -14.84 -12.47
C CYS A 307 -13.56 -13.48 -11.90
N CYS A 308 -12.69 -12.47 -11.98
CA CYS A 308 -12.97 -11.10 -11.57
C CYS A 308 -14.05 -10.42 -12.43
N GLN A 309 -14.01 -10.59 -13.76
CA GLN A 309 -15.02 -10.04 -14.67
C GLN A 309 -16.44 -10.56 -14.38
N HIS A 310 -16.57 -11.82 -13.94
CA HIS A 310 -17.86 -12.40 -13.55
C HIS A 310 -18.35 -11.97 -12.15
N ARG A 311 -17.48 -11.36 -11.30
CA ARG A 311 -17.88 -10.86 -9.97
C ARG A 311 -18.64 -9.53 -10.01
N SER A 312 -18.68 -8.83 -11.14
CA SER A 312 -19.48 -7.61 -11.34
C SER A 312 -20.96 -7.79 -11.00
N HIS A 313 -21.48 -9.03 -11.11
CA HIS A 313 -22.85 -9.42 -10.74
C HIS A 313 -22.97 -10.13 -9.37
N CYS A 314 -21.89 -10.27 -8.61
CA CYS A 314 -21.87 -11.01 -7.33
C CYS A 314 -21.36 -10.17 -6.14
N LEU A 315 -21.70 -8.88 -6.12
CA LEU A 315 -21.35 -7.91 -5.07
C LEU A 315 -22.11 -8.11 -3.73
N VAL A 316 -22.60 -9.33 -3.47
CA VAL A 316 -23.42 -9.72 -2.30
C VAL A 316 -22.71 -10.74 -1.40
N TYR A 317 -21.66 -11.41 -1.86
CA TYR A 317 -21.02 -12.53 -1.15
C TYR A 317 -19.80 -12.20 -0.29
N ASP A 318 -19.80 -11.01 0.34
CA ASP A 318 -18.98 -10.72 1.53
C ASP A 318 -19.86 -10.45 2.79
N ILE A 319 -21.16 -10.77 2.74
CA ILE A 319 -22.06 -10.74 3.90
C ILE A 319 -22.22 -12.16 4.49
N VAL A 320 -21.17 -12.69 5.12
CA VAL A 320 -21.30 -13.67 6.22
C VAL A 320 -20.31 -13.31 7.33
N GLY A 321 -20.61 -12.19 7.99
CA GLY A 321 -20.06 -11.78 9.29
C GLY A 321 -21.18 -11.20 10.16
N PHE A 322 -22.37 -11.81 10.10
CA PHE A 322 -23.60 -11.28 10.68
C PHE A 322 -23.97 -12.04 11.96
N LEU A 323 -24.59 -11.32 12.91
CA LEU A 323 -25.19 -11.78 14.18
C LEU A 323 -24.25 -12.03 15.38
N GLN A 324 -23.75 -10.94 15.97
CA GLN A 324 -23.74 -10.79 17.44
C GLN A 324 -24.19 -9.37 17.87
N THR A 325 -25.48 -9.11 17.69
CA THR A 325 -26.26 -8.17 18.51
C THR A 325 -27.70 -8.70 18.60
N PRO A 326 -28.40 -8.54 19.74
CA PRO A 326 -29.62 -9.29 20.01
C PRO A 326 -30.82 -8.80 19.19
N LEU A 327 -31.65 -9.75 18.79
CA LEU A 327 -32.90 -9.53 18.09
C LEU A 327 -33.96 -8.86 18.99
N PHE A 328 -34.70 -7.92 18.41
CA PHE A 328 -36.10 -7.69 18.78
C PHE A 328 -36.95 -7.51 17.52
N GLY A 329 -37.99 -8.32 17.37
CA GLY A 329 -39.16 -7.99 16.54
C GLY A 329 -39.30 -8.60 15.14
N ILE A 330 -40.28 -9.51 15.03
CA ILE A 330 -41.25 -9.65 13.92
C ILE A 330 -40.89 -10.53 12.69
N HIS A 331 -41.36 -11.78 12.81
CA HIS A 331 -42.04 -12.67 11.84
C HIS A 331 -41.39 -13.30 10.59
N LEU A 332 -41.86 -14.54 10.36
CA LEU A 332 -41.46 -15.52 9.35
C LEU A 332 -42.30 -15.37 8.07
N THR A 333 -41.69 -15.51 6.88
CA THR A 333 -42.23 -16.31 5.75
C THR A 333 -41.26 -16.59 4.58
N PHE A 334 -39.94 -16.40 4.72
CA PHE A 334 -38.99 -16.48 3.58
C PHE A 334 -37.85 -17.53 3.70
N LYS A 335 -37.90 -18.47 4.65
CA LYS A 335 -36.75 -19.37 4.93
C LYS A 335 -36.57 -20.56 3.98
N SER A 336 -37.60 -21.02 3.26
CA SER A 336 -37.54 -22.30 2.52
C SER A 336 -36.76 -22.23 1.20
N VAL A 337 -36.92 -21.14 0.43
CA VAL A 337 -36.31 -21.01 -0.91
C VAL A 337 -34.84 -20.63 -0.84
N ILE A 338 -34.47 -19.78 0.14
CA ILE A 338 -33.08 -19.34 0.33
C ILE A 338 -32.18 -20.52 0.75
N LEU A 339 -32.67 -21.43 1.60
CA LEU A 339 -31.87 -22.57 2.08
C LEU A 339 -31.44 -23.52 0.94
N LEU A 340 -32.32 -23.79 -0.02
CA LEU A 340 -32.03 -24.60 -1.21
C LEU A 340 -31.05 -23.91 -2.17
N GLY A 341 -31.17 -22.60 -2.33
CA GLY A 341 -30.19 -21.78 -3.08
C GLY A 341 -28.79 -21.82 -2.45
N CYS A 342 -28.72 -21.61 -1.14
CA CYS A 342 -27.46 -21.65 -0.38
C CYS A 342 -26.81 -23.05 -0.40
N LEU A 343 -27.57 -24.13 -0.30
CA LEU A 343 -27.03 -25.50 -0.38
C LEU A 343 -26.43 -25.82 -1.76
N ASN A 344 -27.06 -25.36 -2.85
CA ASN A 344 -26.50 -25.51 -4.20
C ASN A 344 -25.29 -24.60 -4.45
N GLY A 345 -25.29 -23.38 -3.91
CA GLY A 345 -24.11 -22.49 -3.90
C GLY A 345 -22.94 -23.10 -3.14
N LEU A 346 -23.18 -23.65 -1.94
CA LEU A 346 -22.18 -24.31 -1.11
C LEU A 346 -21.61 -25.57 -1.80
N ARG A 347 -22.45 -26.39 -2.45
CA ARG A 347 -21.97 -27.54 -3.26
C ARG A 347 -21.07 -27.11 -4.43
N ARG A 348 -21.34 -25.98 -5.07
CA ARG A 348 -20.47 -25.41 -6.13
C ARG A 348 -19.17 -24.85 -5.55
N ALA A 349 -19.22 -24.12 -4.43
CA ALA A 349 -18.04 -23.60 -3.74
C ALA A 349 -17.13 -24.73 -3.25
N ILE A 350 -17.69 -25.79 -2.66
CA ILE A 350 -16.94 -27.00 -2.27
C ILE A 350 -16.29 -27.65 -3.49
N LYS A 351 -16.98 -27.78 -4.64
CA LYS A 351 -16.35 -28.28 -5.87
C LYS A 351 -15.21 -27.39 -6.37
N CYS A 352 -15.33 -26.06 -6.31
CA CYS A 352 -14.24 -25.16 -6.70
C CYS A 352 -13.04 -25.24 -5.76
N VAL A 353 -13.26 -25.28 -4.44
CA VAL A 353 -12.19 -25.47 -3.45
C VAL A 353 -11.54 -26.85 -3.59
N TYR A 354 -12.33 -27.89 -3.84
CA TYR A 354 -11.86 -29.25 -4.10
C TYR A 354 -10.98 -29.33 -5.35
N HIS A 355 -11.39 -28.72 -6.46
CA HIS A 355 -10.55 -28.65 -7.67
C HIS A 355 -9.29 -27.78 -7.47
N ALA A 356 -9.38 -26.64 -6.77
CA ALA A 356 -8.19 -25.83 -6.46
C ALA A 356 -7.21 -26.54 -5.52
N PHE A 357 -7.71 -27.35 -4.58
CA PHE A 357 -6.90 -28.16 -3.68
C PHE A 357 -6.25 -29.35 -4.41
N HIS A 358 -6.99 -30.02 -5.31
CA HIS A 358 -6.44 -31.07 -6.17
C HIS A 358 -5.46 -30.55 -7.21
N ALA A 359 -5.66 -29.38 -7.80
CA ALA A 359 -4.68 -28.74 -8.68
C ALA A 359 -3.36 -28.46 -7.93
N ARG A 360 -3.44 -27.92 -6.70
CA ARG A 360 -2.27 -27.74 -5.82
C ARG A 360 -1.63 -29.07 -5.41
N ARG A 361 -2.41 -30.12 -5.21
CA ARG A 361 -1.90 -31.46 -4.90
C ARG A 361 -1.18 -32.09 -6.09
N PHE A 362 -1.74 -31.98 -7.29
CA PHE A 362 -1.15 -32.47 -8.54
C PHE A 362 0.21 -31.80 -8.82
N VAL A 363 0.30 -30.47 -8.68
CA VAL A 363 1.57 -29.72 -8.80
C VAL A 363 2.58 -30.15 -7.73
N ARG A 364 2.15 -30.40 -6.49
CA ARG A 364 3.03 -30.84 -5.39
C ARG A 364 3.52 -32.29 -5.57
N GLU A 365 2.68 -33.18 -6.11
CA GLU A 365 3.04 -34.57 -6.42
C GLU A 365 3.93 -34.67 -7.67
N HIS A 366 3.75 -33.81 -8.68
CA HIS A 366 4.70 -33.70 -9.81
C HIS A 366 6.06 -33.12 -9.40
N HIS A 367 6.12 -32.09 -8.55
CA HIS A 367 7.41 -31.61 -8.02
C HIS A 367 8.13 -32.70 -7.19
N LEU A 368 7.40 -33.46 -6.39
CA LEU A 368 7.98 -34.59 -5.63
C LEU A 368 8.42 -35.76 -6.52
N GLN A 369 7.88 -35.93 -7.72
CA GLN A 369 8.39 -36.91 -8.70
C GLN A 369 9.65 -36.41 -9.41
N LEU A 370 9.75 -35.12 -9.72
CA LEU A 370 10.94 -34.50 -10.30
C LEU A 370 12.13 -34.50 -9.32
N ASP A 371 11.91 -34.20 -8.03
CA ASP A 371 12.96 -34.31 -7.00
C ASP A 371 13.40 -35.76 -6.74
N ARG A 372 12.48 -36.74 -6.85
CA ARG A 372 12.82 -38.16 -6.69
C ARG A 372 13.62 -38.73 -7.86
N ALA A 373 13.47 -38.20 -9.07
CA ALA A 373 14.31 -38.56 -10.21
C ALA A 373 15.75 -38.01 -10.09
N ALA A 374 15.95 -36.94 -9.30
CA ALA A 374 17.27 -36.35 -9.05
C ALA A 374 18.06 -37.00 -7.88
N HIS A 375 17.40 -37.86 -7.08
CA HIS A 375 18.00 -38.49 -5.90
C HIS A 375 17.83 -40.02 -5.89
N HIS A 376 18.56 -40.69 -6.78
CA HIS A 376 18.91 -42.10 -6.63
C HIS A 376 20.43 -42.25 -6.46
N GLY A 377 20.87 -42.28 -5.20
CA GLY A 377 22.27 -42.38 -4.81
C GLY A 377 22.49 -42.39 -3.30
N GLY A 378 22.13 -43.50 -2.62
CA GLY A 378 22.65 -43.85 -1.28
C GLY A 378 21.76 -43.56 -0.05
N ILE A 379 21.23 -44.64 0.54
CA ILE A 379 21.30 -45.06 1.98
C ILE A 379 21.43 -43.94 3.06
N GLY A 380 20.63 -43.87 4.14
CA GLY A 380 19.48 -44.68 4.59
C GLY A 380 18.98 -44.33 6.01
N VAL A 381 17.68 -44.61 6.26
CA VAL A 381 16.94 -44.87 7.55
C VAL A 381 17.33 -44.16 8.86
N ALA A 382 16.41 -43.34 9.42
CA ALA A 382 15.75 -43.55 10.74
C ALA A 382 14.75 -42.43 11.13
N LEU A 383 13.60 -42.79 11.71
CA LEU A 383 12.64 -41.97 12.49
C LEU A 383 12.41 -42.67 13.84
N PRO A 384 12.26 -41.97 14.98
CA PRO A 384 10.92 -41.66 15.57
C PRO A 384 10.92 -40.31 16.38
N GLU A 385 9.87 -39.77 17.02
CA GLU A 385 8.40 -39.97 17.06
C GLU A 385 7.68 -38.69 17.58
N GLU A 386 6.35 -38.67 17.55
CA GLU A 386 5.45 -37.86 18.41
C GLU A 386 4.39 -38.83 18.98
N PRO A 387 3.82 -38.68 20.22
CA PRO A 387 2.95 -37.52 20.54
C PRO A 387 2.80 -37.14 22.05
N LYS A 388 2.05 -36.06 22.38
CA LYS A 388 0.82 -36.11 23.22
C LYS A 388 0.22 -34.74 23.62
N ASN A 389 -1.09 -34.78 23.85
CA ASN A 389 -2.01 -33.66 24.16
C ASN A 389 -1.77 -32.98 25.53
N GLY A 390 -2.23 -31.73 25.67
CA GLY A 390 -2.49 -31.08 26.96
C GLY A 390 -3.17 -29.71 26.84
N ILE A 391 -4.46 -29.62 27.18
CA ILE A 391 -5.20 -28.35 27.38
C ILE A 391 -5.39 -28.13 28.88
N PRO A 392 -5.23 -26.89 29.37
CA PRO A 392 -6.07 -26.39 30.47
C PRO A 392 -6.82 -25.08 30.12
N HIS A 393 -7.95 -24.87 30.79
CA HIS A 393 -8.84 -23.71 30.65
C HIS A 393 -8.61 -22.63 31.74
N GLY A 394 -9.02 -21.38 31.43
CA GLY A 394 -9.26 -20.29 32.39
C GLY A 394 -8.13 -19.24 32.48
N CYS A 395 -8.38 -17.94 32.68
CA CYS A 395 -9.63 -17.17 32.85
C CYS A 395 -9.41 -15.68 32.47
N GLY A 396 -10.49 -14.96 32.15
CA GLY A 396 -10.65 -13.51 32.44
C GLY A 396 -9.99 -12.49 31.50
N PHE A 397 -10.80 -11.81 30.68
CA PHE A 397 -10.51 -10.47 30.16
C PHE A 397 -11.77 -9.60 30.17
N ASP A 398 -11.79 -8.59 31.05
CA ASP A 398 -12.75 -7.49 30.97
C ASP A 398 -12.41 -6.59 29.78
N TYR A 399 -13.38 -6.34 28.90
CA TYR A 399 -13.22 -5.44 27.76
C TYR A 399 -13.95 -4.11 28.01
N PRO A 400 -13.25 -2.95 27.97
CA PRO A 400 -13.92 -1.67 27.83
C PRO A 400 -14.54 -1.54 26.43
N ILE A 401 -15.70 -0.89 26.36
CA ILE A 401 -16.52 -0.74 25.15
C ILE A 401 -15.71 -0.05 24.02
N PRO A 402 -15.65 -0.60 22.78
CA PRO A 402 -14.86 -0.01 21.71
C PRO A 402 -15.37 1.36 21.21
N PRO A 403 -14.47 2.32 20.89
CA PRO A 403 -14.84 3.64 20.34
C PRO A 403 -15.65 3.63 19.03
N LEU A 404 -15.75 2.48 18.35
CA LEU A 404 -16.53 2.29 17.12
C LEU A 404 -18.03 2.62 17.31
N ILE A 405 -18.59 2.36 18.50
CA ILE A 405 -19.99 2.69 18.80
C ILE A 405 -20.20 4.21 18.81
N LEU A 406 -19.21 4.98 19.30
CA LEU A 406 -19.29 6.44 19.34
C LEU A 406 -19.28 7.05 17.92
N ILE A 407 -18.47 6.49 17.02
CA ILE A 407 -18.37 6.93 15.61
C ILE A 407 -19.63 6.56 14.84
N ALA A 408 -20.16 5.35 15.03
CA ALA A 408 -21.42 4.94 14.42
C ALA A 408 -22.59 5.83 14.86
N ASN A 409 -22.68 6.14 16.16
CA ASN A 409 -23.73 7.02 16.71
C ASN A 409 -23.61 8.46 16.18
N LEU A 410 -22.40 8.99 16.00
CA LEU A 410 -22.18 10.31 15.37
C LEU A 410 -22.65 10.35 13.91
N ILE A 411 -22.38 9.29 13.13
CA ILE A 411 -22.86 9.20 11.73
C ILE A 411 -24.38 9.12 11.69
N SER A 412 -25.01 8.30 12.55
CA SER A 412 -26.47 8.20 12.65
C SER A 412 -27.13 9.52 13.08
N LEU A 413 -26.54 10.24 14.04
CA LEU A 413 -27.09 11.53 14.51
C LEU A 413 -27.08 12.59 13.39
N ILE A 414 -25.98 12.67 12.62
CA ILE A 414 -25.85 13.60 11.47
C ILE A 414 -26.82 13.23 10.33
N TYR A 415 -27.09 11.94 10.13
CA TYR A 415 -28.06 11.49 9.14
C TYR A 415 -29.50 11.84 9.57
N TRP A 416 -29.80 11.70 10.87
CA TRP A 416 -31.13 11.95 11.42
C TRP A 416 -31.50 13.44 11.43
N THR A 417 -30.59 14.33 11.86
CA THR A 417 -30.83 15.79 11.84
C THR A 417 -31.08 16.32 10.43
N ARG A 418 -30.32 15.86 9.43
CA ARG A 418 -30.51 16.26 8.02
C ARG A 418 -31.79 15.75 7.38
N THR A 419 -32.37 14.65 7.87
CA THR A 419 -33.68 14.19 7.40
C THR A 419 -34.86 14.91 8.05
N TYR A 420 -34.64 15.61 9.17
CA TYR A 420 -35.67 16.40 9.84
C TYR A 420 -35.77 17.84 9.30
N GLU A 421 -34.65 18.45 8.88
CA GLU A 421 -34.63 19.79 8.26
C GLU A 421 -35.24 19.88 6.84
N GLN A 422 -35.84 18.81 6.31
CA GLN A 422 -36.56 18.80 5.03
C GLN A 422 -38.06 18.48 5.15
N LYS A 423 -38.60 18.49 6.38
CA LYS A 423 -40.04 18.38 6.64
C LYS A 423 -40.45 19.23 7.85
N ASP A 424 -40.45 20.54 7.65
CA ASP A 424 -41.45 21.49 8.16
C ASP A 424 -41.44 22.74 7.25
#